data_AF-A0A7C6LYB6-F1
#
_entry.id   AF-A0A7C6LYB6-F1
#
_cell.length_a   1.000
_cell.length_b   1.000
_cell.length_c   1.000
_cell.angle_alpha   90.00
_cell.angle_beta   90.00
_cell.angle_gamma   90.00
#
_symmetry.space_group_name_H-M   'P 1'
#
loop_
_entity.id
_entity.type
_entity.pdbx_description
1 polymer ?
#
loop_
_entity_poly.entity_id
_entity_poly.type
_entity_poly.pdbx_seq_one_letter_code
_entity_poly.pdbx_strand_id
1 'polypeptide(L)'
;MERIKSIGNRILIIILLSLVILVLLAGCGTKENITFMAEIESVSENNILVNTIDFETFDKASVDISGAEYDFELTDGQIIDVTILPEIRESYPVQVTGVKLILLEEAVGKVADYFPIKENTKYIYEGYGNEFASFQVFTDYASENKVQKRVDNGGSVLVNVYEISDEKLVRKFFRGETYYRENFLEEQDEEQEILLMEPLKKGTSWKLLDGRQRSITGVNTEVETPMGKFKTVEVSTEGNDSITIDYYAKDIGLVKTIFQTEGMEVSSSLKSIEENSSNIQSVQFYYPDESGKIYYKTKQVPFRTNDRTANILEKAYKESVGETSGVVLTTNAAIKSLALDDGNKVRLDLNSDFLTEMNAGAAFETAILQCIANTFCHYYDAEELILTIEGKPYESGHIIMQENEAIRANYEGVFEKE
;
A
#
# COMPACT_ATOMS: atom_id res chain seq x y z
N MET A 1 -33.36 -73.39 -20.39
CA MET A 1 -34.00 -73.64 -19.08
C MET A 1 -34.00 -72.31 -18.35
N GLU A 2 -35.20 -71.80 -18.01
CA GLU A 2 -35.51 -70.63 -17.14
C GLU A 2 -35.13 -69.22 -17.65
N ARG A 3 -36.11 -68.40 -18.08
CA ARG A 3 -37.05 -67.50 -17.33
C ARG A 3 -36.39 -66.18 -16.89
N ILE A 4 -36.58 -65.09 -17.64
CA ILE A 4 -37.60 -64.01 -17.49
C ILE A 4 -37.34 -63.02 -16.32
N LYS A 5 -37.01 -61.77 -16.68
CA LYS A 5 -37.60 -60.45 -16.26
C LYS A 5 -36.71 -59.35 -16.89
N SER A 6 -37.11 -58.55 -17.90
CA SER A 6 -38.21 -57.55 -18.01
C SER A 6 -38.12 -56.53 -16.87
N ILE A 7 -37.87 -55.22 -17.02
CA ILE A 7 -38.52 -54.13 -17.80
C ILE A 7 -37.64 -52.88 -17.48
N GLY A 8 -37.46 -51.83 -18.27
CA GLY A 8 -38.04 -51.37 -19.54
C GLY A 8 -37.02 -50.45 -20.22
N ASN A 9 -36.88 -50.51 -21.54
CA ASN A 9 -37.57 -49.65 -22.52
C ASN A 9 -37.22 -48.16 -22.32
N ARG A 10 -36.73 -47.41 -23.32
CA ARG A 10 -36.50 -47.69 -24.75
C ARG A 10 -36.02 -46.38 -25.41
N ILE A 11 -35.31 -46.52 -26.54
CA ILE A 11 -35.18 -45.57 -27.67
C ILE A 11 -34.13 -44.47 -27.41
N LEU A 12 -32.87 -44.56 -27.86
CA LEU A 12 -32.26 -44.91 -29.17
C LEU A 12 -32.58 -43.88 -30.28
N ILE A 13 -31.55 -43.60 -31.08
CA ILE A 13 -31.56 -43.04 -32.45
C ILE A 13 -31.46 -41.50 -32.47
N ILE A 14 -30.61 -40.83 -33.26
CA ILE A 14 -29.39 -41.06 -34.06
C ILE A 14 -29.17 -39.70 -34.77
N ILE A 15 -27.92 -39.37 -35.06
CA ILE A 15 -27.46 -38.34 -35.99
C ILE A 15 -28.40 -38.13 -37.19
N LEU A 16 -28.85 -36.89 -37.42
CA LEU A 16 -29.31 -36.47 -38.76
C LEU A 16 -28.78 -35.07 -39.08
N LEU A 17 -27.90 -35.03 -40.09
CA LEU A 17 -27.72 -33.89 -40.98
C LEU A 17 -29.10 -33.48 -41.51
N SER A 18 -29.54 -32.26 -41.26
CA SER A 18 -30.68 -31.68 -41.98
C SER A 18 -30.37 -30.26 -42.42
N LEU A 19 -29.90 -30.17 -43.66
CA LEU A 19 -30.08 -29.02 -44.54
C LEU A 19 -31.59 -28.76 -44.65
N VAL A 20 -32.09 -27.69 -44.04
CA VAL A 20 -33.45 -27.17 -44.28
C VAL A 20 -33.33 -25.85 -45.02
N ILE A 21 -33.74 -25.86 -46.28
CA ILE A 21 -33.96 -24.67 -47.11
C ILE A 21 -35.47 -24.38 -47.11
N LEU A 22 -35.79 -23.08 -46.99
CA LEU A 22 -37.04 -22.36 -47.30
C LEU A 22 -38.17 -22.37 -46.26
N VAL A 23 -38.49 -21.19 -45.71
CA VAL A 23 -39.56 -20.31 -46.24
C VAL A 23 -39.16 -18.85 -46.02
N LEU A 24 -38.94 -18.12 -47.13
CA LEU A 24 -38.96 -16.66 -47.19
C LEU A 24 -40.40 -16.19 -46.95
N LEU A 25 -40.71 -15.74 -45.73
CA LEU A 25 -41.75 -14.73 -45.56
C LEU A 25 -41.06 -13.38 -45.76
N ALA A 26 -41.18 -12.87 -46.98
CA ALA A 26 -40.89 -11.48 -47.32
C ALA A 26 -41.90 -10.57 -46.59
N GLY A 27 -41.64 -10.32 -45.31
CA GLY A 27 -42.02 -9.09 -44.65
C GLY A 27 -40.89 -8.10 -44.89
N CYS A 28 -41.03 -7.26 -45.93
CA CYS A 28 -40.14 -6.13 -46.17
C CYS A 28 -40.43 -5.03 -45.14
N GLY A 29 -40.12 -5.30 -43.88
CA GLY A 29 -39.83 -4.30 -42.87
C GLY A 29 -38.35 -4.42 -42.60
N THR A 30 -37.58 -3.35 -42.77
CA THR A 30 -36.21 -3.28 -42.26
C THR A 30 -36.28 -3.62 -40.78
N LYS A 31 -35.83 -4.82 -40.39
CA LYS A 31 -35.68 -5.14 -38.97
C LYS A 31 -34.67 -4.14 -38.41
N GLU A 32 -35.06 -3.46 -37.35
CA GLU A 32 -34.20 -2.47 -36.72
C GLU A 32 -33.01 -3.17 -36.06
N ASN A 33 -31.87 -2.47 -36.00
CA ASN A 33 -30.72 -2.93 -35.23
C ASN A 33 -31.11 -3.10 -33.76
N ILE A 34 -30.46 -4.04 -33.09
CA ILE A 34 -30.70 -4.33 -31.68
C ILE A 34 -29.54 -3.76 -30.89
N THR A 35 -29.81 -3.00 -29.84
CA THR A 35 -28.80 -2.49 -28.91
C THR A 35 -29.00 -3.10 -27.54
N PHE A 36 -27.92 -3.53 -26.91
CA PHE A 36 -27.90 -4.05 -25.55
C PHE A 36 -26.57 -3.75 -24.86
N MET A 37 -26.59 -3.66 -23.54
CA MET A 37 -25.39 -3.58 -22.72
C MET A 37 -24.78 -4.97 -22.52
N ALA A 38 -23.45 -5.05 -22.57
CA ALA A 38 -22.72 -6.27 -22.33
C ALA A 38 -21.34 -6.01 -21.71
N GLU A 39 -20.83 -6.98 -20.95
CA GLU A 39 -19.45 -7.02 -20.48
C GLU A 39 -18.60 -7.82 -21.45
N ILE A 40 -17.44 -7.28 -21.86
CA ILE A 40 -16.48 -8.00 -22.71
C ILE A 40 -15.82 -9.10 -21.88
N GLU A 41 -16.03 -10.35 -22.25
CA GLU A 41 -15.34 -11.50 -21.64
C GLU A 41 -13.96 -11.73 -22.26
N SER A 42 -13.84 -11.57 -23.58
CA SER A 42 -12.56 -11.72 -24.28
C SER A 42 -12.54 -10.99 -25.61
N VAL A 43 -11.40 -10.39 -25.96
CA VAL A 43 -11.17 -9.75 -27.26
C VAL A 43 -10.32 -10.64 -28.19
N SER A 44 -10.71 -10.71 -29.46
CA SER A 44 -9.95 -11.34 -30.54
C SER A 44 -9.91 -10.43 -31.77
N GLU A 45 -9.09 -10.76 -32.79
CA GLU A 45 -8.82 -9.89 -33.94
C GLU A 45 -10.07 -9.32 -34.62
N ASN A 46 -11.12 -10.14 -34.79
CA ASN A 46 -12.36 -9.76 -35.49
C ASN A 46 -13.63 -10.04 -34.68
N ASN A 47 -13.51 -10.53 -33.45
CA ASN A 47 -14.67 -10.84 -32.61
C ASN A 47 -14.43 -10.45 -31.16
N ILE A 48 -15.49 -10.04 -30.48
CA ILE A 48 -15.53 -10.00 -29.01
C ILE A 48 -16.51 -11.05 -28.51
N LEU A 49 -16.16 -11.71 -27.41
CA LEU A 49 -17.09 -12.52 -26.64
C LEU A 49 -17.65 -11.64 -25.52
N VAL A 50 -18.96 -11.58 -25.39
CA VAL A 50 -19.63 -10.71 -24.41
C VAL A 50 -20.67 -11.47 -23.60
N ASN A 51 -20.80 -11.11 -22.33
CA ASN A 51 -21.90 -11.51 -21.45
C ASN A 51 -22.93 -10.39 -21.39
N THR A 52 -24.18 -10.66 -21.75
CA THR A 52 -25.23 -9.63 -21.79
C THR A 52 -25.66 -9.23 -20.39
N ILE A 53 -25.97 -7.96 -20.21
CA ILE A 53 -26.35 -7.39 -18.91
C ILE A 53 -27.85 -7.13 -18.85
N ASP A 54 -28.43 -6.56 -19.92
CA ASP A 54 -29.82 -6.11 -19.96
C ASP A 54 -30.62 -6.71 -21.14
N PHE A 55 -30.16 -7.85 -21.67
CA PHE A 55 -30.77 -8.50 -22.82
C PHE A 55 -31.22 -9.94 -22.52
N GLU A 56 -32.52 -10.19 -22.57
CA GLU A 56 -33.11 -11.47 -22.17
C GLU A 56 -33.03 -12.58 -23.24
N THR A 57 -32.76 -12.23 -24.51
CA THR A 57 -32.82 -13.19 -25.62
C THR A 57 -31.67 -14.21 -25.56
N PHE A 58 -30.51 -13.79 -25.06
CA PHE A 58 -29.34 -14.63 -24.83
C PHE A 58 -28.47 -14.00 -23.75
N ASP A 59 -27.78 -14.83 -22.99
CA ASP A 59 -26.81 -14.45 -21.94
C ASP A 59 -25.41 -14.20 -22.50
N LYS A 60 -25.08 -14.78 -23.66
CA LYS A 60 -23.72 -14.74 -24.22
C LYS A 60 -23.69 -14.68 -25.74
N ALA A 61 -22.85 -13.78 -26.28
CA ALA A 61 -22.69 -13.61 -27.72
C ALA A 61 -21.23 -13.45 -28.15
N SER A 62 -20.91 -14.03 -29.32
CA SER A 62 -19.73 -13.68 -30.12
C SER A 62 -20.15 -12.64 -31.14
N VAL A 63 -19.66 -11.42 -30.98
CA VAL A 63 -19.97 -10.28 -31.84
C VAL A 63 -18.86 -10.13 -32.86
N ASP A 64 -19.17 -10.30 -34.14
CA ASP A 64 -18.26 -9.97 -35.25
C ASP A 64 -18.13 -8.46 -35.34
N ILE A 65 -16.93 -7.94 -35.09
CA ILE A 65 -16.64 -6.50 -35.02
C ILE A 65 -15.90 -5.99 -36.26
N SER A 66 -15.69 -6.84 -37.28
CA SER A 66 -14.91 -6.50 -38.48
C SER A 66 -15.41 -5.25 -39.22
N GLY A 67 -16.70 -4.93 -39.08
CA GLY A 67 -17.35 -3.76 -39.67
C GLY A 67 -18.03 -2.83 -38.65
N ALA A 68 -17.76 -3.00 -37.36
CA ALA A 68 -18.37 -2.20 -36.31
C ALA A 68 -17.67 -0.83 -36.17
N GLU A 69 -18.44 0.22 -35.90
CA GLU A 69 -17.93 1.55 -35.56
C GLU A 69 -17.62 1.63 -34.06
N TYR A 70 -16.37 1.93 -33.70
CA TYR A 70 -15.92 2.22 -32.33
C TYR A 70 -14.60 3.00 -32.36
N ASP A 71 -14.32 3.78 -31.30
CA ASP A 71 -13.19 4.71 -31.22
C ASP A 71 -12.30 4.52 -29.96
N PHE A 72 -12.41 3.35 -29.32
CA PHE A 72 -11.67 2.99 -28.11
C PHE A 72 -10.95 1.64 -28.26
N GLU A 73 -9.97 1.38 -27.39
CA GLU A 73 -9.29 0.09 -27.33
C GLU A 73 -10.16 -0.92 -26.56
N LEU A 74 -10.50 -2.04 -27.22
CA LEU A 74 -11.29 -3.10 -26.64
C LEU A 74 -10.44 -3.90 -25.65
N THR A 75 -10.91 -4.02 -24.40
CA THR A 75 -10.24 -4.79 -23.35
C THR A 75 -11.25 -5.61 -22.55
N ASP A 76 -10.79 -6.77 -22.05
CA ASP A 76 -11.60 -7.67 -21.23
C ASP A 76 -12.08 -6.94 -19.96
N GLY A 77 -13.36 -7.10 -19.61
CA GLY A 77 -14.01 -6.47 -18.46
C GLY A 77 -14.63 -5.09 -18.73
N GLN A 78 -14.51 -4.53 -19.93
CA GLN A 78 -15.23 -3.31 -20.30
C GLN A 78 -16.74 -3.56 -20.38
N ILE A 79 -17.53 -2.58 -19.93
CA ILE A 79 -18.98 -2.56 -20.18
C ILE A 79 -19.24 -1.67 -21.39
N ILE A 80 -19.93 -2.23 -22.38
CA ILE A 80 -20.19 -1.57 -23.65
C ILE A 80 -21.67 -1.68 -24.03
N ASP A 81 -22.16 -0.67 -24.73
CA ASP A 81 -23.37 -0.76 -25.54
C ASP A 81 -23.01 -1.40 -26.88
N VAL A 82 -23.60 -2.56 -27.18
CA VAL A 82 -23.40 -3.31 -28.42
C VAL A 82 -24.63 -3.12 -29.30
N THR A 83 -24.47 -2.44 -30.42
CA THR A 83 -25.49 -2.41 -31.48
C THR A 83 -25.16 -3.46 -32.52
N ILE A 84 -26.10 -4.39 -32.77
CA ILE A 84 -25.96 -5.49 -33.73
C ILE A 84 -26.98 -5.39 -34.85
N LEU A 85 -26.68 -6.04 -35.97
CA LEU A 85 -27.66 -6.35 -37.00
C LEU A 85 -28.75 -7.30 -36.45
N PRO A 86 -29.98 -7.23 -36.99
CA PRO A 86 -31.10 -8.05 -36.53
C PRO A 86 -30.96 -9.55 -36.83
N GLU A 87 -30.02 -9.95 -37.70
CA GLU A 87 -29.71 -11.34 -38.01
C GLU A 87 -28.93 -12.02 -36.87
N ILE A 88 -29.67 -12.75 -36.03
CA ILE A 88 -29.11 -13.56 -34.95
C ILE A 88 -28.97 -15.02 -35.43
N ARG A 89 -27.78 -15.62 -35.27
CA ARG A 89 -27.55 -17.03 -35.64
C ARG A 89 -27.76 -17.94 -34.42
N GLU A 90 -28.64 -18.93 -34.56
CA GLU A 90 -28.94 -19.93 -33.52
C GLU A 90 -27.73 -20.83 -33.23
N SER A 91 -26.91 -20.43 -32.25
CA SER A 91 -25.68 -21.09 -31.82
C SER A 91 -25.37 -20.71 -30.37
N TYR A 92 -24.38 -21.37 -29.73
CA TYR A 92 -23.93 -20.99 -28.38
C TYR A 92 -22.39 -20.96 -28.32
N PRO A 93 -21.74 -19.82 -27.99
CA PRO A 93 -22.35 -18.50 -27.80
C PRO A 93 -23.04 -18.01 -29.09
N VAL A 94 -24.08 -17.18 -28.94
CA VAL A 94 -24.86 -16.67 -30.07
C VAL A 94 -23.96 -15.85 -30.98
N GLN A 95 -24.02 -16.08 -32.29
CA GLN A 95 -23.20 -15.35 -33.25
C GLN A 95 -24.01 -14.21 -33.85
N VAL A 96 -23.50 -12.98 -33.72
CA VAL A 96 -24.14 -11.74 -34.17
C VAL A 96 -23.14 -10.84 -34.90
N THR A 97 -23.61 -9.93 -35.74
CA THR A 97 -22.76 -8.96 -36.44
C THR A 97 -22.90 -7.60 -35.80
N GLY A 98 -21.80 -7.06 -35.27
CA GLY A 98 -21.73 -5.73 -34.67
C GLY A 98 -21.80 -4.63 -35.72
N VAL A 99 -22.49 -3.56 -35.36
CA VAL A 99 -22.64 -2.32 -36.14
C VAL A 99 -21.93 -1.17 -35.45
N LYS A 100 -22.10 -1.04 -34.13
CA LYS A 100 -21.50 0.03 -33.34
C LYS A 100 -21.29 -0.43 -31.90
N LEU A 101 -20.14 -0.09 -31.33
CA LEU A 101 -19.86 -0.27 -29.91
C LEU A 101 -19.68 1.10 -29.26
N ILE A 102 -20.22 1.28 -28.06
CA ILE A 102 -20.01 2.49 -27.25
C ILE A 102 -19.49 2.05 -25.89
N LEU A 103 -18.35 2.60 -25.47
CA LEU A 103 -17.80 2.35 -24.14
C LEU A 103 -18.68 3.01 -23.07
N LEU A 104 -19.18 2.23 -22.13
CA LEU A 104 -19.94 2.71 -20.97
C LEU A 104 -19.03 2.76 -19.74
N GLU A 105 -18.30 1.68 -19.47
CA GLU A 105 -17.37 1.59 -18.35
C GLU A 105 -16.05 0.92 -18.75
N GLU A 106 -14.95 1.46 -18.24
CA GLU A 106 -13.62 0.88 -18.43
C GLU A 106 -13.47 -0.41 -17.63
N ALA A 107 -12.64 -1.32 -18.16
CA ALA A 107 -12.20 -2.49 -17.43
C ALA A 107 -11.52 -2.06 -16.12
N VAL A 108 -11.95 -2.67 -15.03
CA VAL A 108 -11.30 -2.48 -13.73
C VAL A 108 -10.00 -3.30 -13.74
N GLY A 109 -8.88 -2.62 -13.48
CA GLY A 109 -7.55 -3.23 -13.53
C GLY A 109 -7.28 -4.23 -12.40
N LYS A 110 -6.01 -4.52 -12.18
CA LYS A 110 -5.53 -5.38 -11.09
C LYS A 110 -5.43 -4.60 -9.79
N VAL A 111 -5.37 -5.29 -8.65
CA VAL A 111 -5.14 -4.65 -7.34
C VAL A 111 -3.91 -3.75 -7.34
N ALA A 112 -2.83 -4.16 -8.03
CA ALA A 112 -1.60 -3.37 -8.13
C ALA A 112 -1.80 -2.00 -8.81
N ASP A 113 -2.76 -1.90 -9.75
CA ASP A 113 -3.07 -0.64 -10.44
C ASP A 113 -3.74 0.36 -9.47
N TYR A 114 -4.40 -0.13 -8.43
CA TYR A 114 -5.09 0.68 -7.41
C TYR A 114 -4.29 0.83 -6.11
N PHE A 115 -3.07 0.31 -6.05
CA PHE A 115 -2.14 0.53 -4.94
C PHE A 115 -0.68 0.53 -5.43
N PRO A 116 -0.29 1.48 -6.28
CA PRO A 116 1.07 1.52 -6.80
C PRO A 116 2.08 1.79 -5.69
N ILE A 117 3.20 1.06 -5.74
CA ILE A 117 4.33 1.28 -4.84
C ILE A 117 5.17 2.42 -5.42
N LYS A 118 5.01 3.62 -4.85
CA LYS A 118 5.75 4.83 -5.24
C LYS A 118 6.77 5.21 -4.16
N GLU A 119 8.04 5.19 -4.55
CA GLU A 119 9.14 5.69 -3.71
C GLU A 119 9.15 7.23 -3.67
N ASN A 120 9.73 7.80 -2.61
CA ASN A 120 9.97 9.22 -2.43
C ASN A 120 8.72 10.08 -2.66
N THR A 121 7.58 9.57 -2.21
CA THR A 121 6.27 10.18 -2.45
C THR A 121 5.60 10.46 -1.13
N LYS A 122 5.10 11.69 -0.99
CA LYS A 122 4.32 12.14 0.16
C LYS A 122 2.89 12.43 -0.28
N TYR A 123 1.93 11.81 0.37
CA TYR A 123 0.51 12.06 0.17
C TYR A 123 -0.01 12.90 1.33
N ILE A 124 -0.84 13.90 1.04
CA ILE A 124 -1.43 14.78 2.04
C ILE A 124 -2.95 14.68 1.92
N TYR A 125 -3.61 14.36 3.03
CA TYR A 125 -5.07 14.22 3.11
C TYR A 125 -5.65 15.33 3.98
N GLU A 126 -6.68 15.99 3.47
CA GLU A 126 -7.48 16.95 4.22
C GLU A 126 -8.57 16.22 5.01
N GLY A 127 -8.72 16.57 6.27
CA GLY A 127 -9.66 15.95 7.20
C GLY A 127 -10.93 16.75 7.43
N TYR A 128 -12.03 16.06 7.71
CA TYR A 128 -13.29 16.60 8.17
C TYR A 128 -13.82 15.80 9.37
N GLY A 129 -14.52 16.46 10.29
CA GLY A 129 -15.21 15.83 11.43
C GLY A 129 -14.43 15.89 12.75
N ASN A 130 -13.11 15.71 12.75
CA ASN A 130 -12.25 15.85 13.95
C ASN A 130 -10.80 16.28 13.61
N GLU A 131 -10.00 16.61 14.64
CA GLU A 131 -8.61 17.07 14.45
C GLU A 131 -7.63 16.01 13.94
N PHE A 132 -7.96 14.73 14.05
CA PHE A 132 -7.11 13.59 13.62
C PHE A 132 -7.47 13.06 12.23
N ALA A 133 -8.45 13.69 11.56
CA ALA A 133 -8.95 13.25 10.26
C ALA A 133 -7.99 13.63 9.12
N SER A 134 -7.19 14.68 9.29
CA SER A 134 -6.12 15.01 8.36
C SER A 134 -4.91 14.13 8.64
N PHE A 135 -4.26 13.62 7.60
CA PHE A 135 -3.01 12.89 7.77
C PHE A 135 -2.10 12.99 6.56
N GLN A 136 -0.84 12.68 6.78
CA GLN A 136 0.21 12.63 5.79
C GLN A 136 0.69 11.19 5.68
N VAL A 137 1.01 10.74 4.47
CA VAL A 137 1.59 9.41 4.25
C VAL A 137 2.90 9.54 3.51
N PHE A 138 3.94 8.87 4.00
CA PHE A 138 5.24 8.78 3.32
C PHE A 138 5.69 7.33 3.18
N THR A 139 6.32 7.00 2.06
CA THR A 139 6.91 5.68 1.82
C THR A 139 8.29 5.59 2.46
N ASP A 140 8.41 4.92 3.61
CA ASP A 140 9.68 4.77 4.32
C ASP A 140 10.59 3.73 3.63
N TYR A 141 10.04 2.58 3.27
CA TYR A 141 10.75 1.48 2.61
C TYR A 141 9.85 0.81 1.58
N ALA A 142 10.45 0.28 0.52
CA ALA A 142 9.73 -0.38 -0.57
C ALA A 142 10.59 -1.48 -1.20
N SER A 143 9.92 -2.52 -1.69
CA SER A 143 10.47 -3.56 -2.55
C SER A 143 9.51 -3.80 -3.72
N GLU A 144 9.72 -4.86 -4.49
CA GLU A 144 8.91 -5.16 -5.68
C GLU A 144 7.40 -5.24 -5.38
N ASN A 145 7.02 -5.93 -4.30
CA ASN A 145 5.62 -6.18 -3.97
C ASN A 145 5.24 -5.78 -2.53
N LYS A 146 6.19 -5.29 -1.72
CA LYS A 146 5.93 -4.80 -0.36
C LYS A 146 6.28 -3.33 -0.21
N VAL A 147 5.50 -2.62 0.61
CA VAL A 147 5.74 -1.21 0.93
C VAL A 147 5.44 -0.92 2.39
N GLN A 148 6.38 -0.25 3.06
CA GLN A 148 6.20 0.33 4.38
C GLN A 148 5.81 1.79 4.24
N LYS A 149 4.64 2.15 4.73
CA LYS A 149 4.13 3.52 4.76
C LYS A 149 4.05 4.01 6.20
N ARG A 150 4.58 5.20 6.42
CA ARG A 150 4.41 5.98 7.65
C ARG A 150 3.21 6.90 7.50
N VAL A 151 2.33 6.91 8.48
CA VAL A 151 1.14 7.77 8.53
C VAL A 151 1.26 8.69 9.74
N ASP A 152 1.16 9.99 9.53
CA ASP A 152 1.19 11.01 10.59
C ASP A 152 -0.09 11.83 10.53
N ASN A 153 -0.91 11.75 11.57
CA ASN A 153 -2.18 12.49 11.67
C ASN A 153 -2.10 13.70 12.62
N GLY A 154 -0.90 14.13 13.00
CA GLY A 154 -0.65 15.22 13.94
C GLY A 154 -0.84 14.85 15.42
N GLY A 155 -1.52 13.74 15.73
CA GLY A 155 -1.64 13.21 17.09
C GLY A 155 -0.72 12.02 17.35
N SER A 156 -0.54 11.15 16.36
CA SER A 156 0.31 9.97 16.43
C SER A 156 0.93 9.66 15.07
N VAL A 157 2.02 8.88 15.11
CA VAL A 157 2.70 8.39 13.93
C VAL A 157 2.60 6.87 13.92
N LEU A 158 2.11 6.34 12.81
CA LEU A 158 1.85 4.92 12.61
C LEU A 158 2.74 4.38 11.50
N VAL A 159 3.09 3.11 11.56
CA VAL A 159 3.76 2.38 10.49
C VAL A 159 2.87 1.23 10.04
N ASN A 160 2.70 1.11 8.72
CA ASN A 160 2.00 0.00 8.09
C ASN A 160 2.90 -0.65 7.04
N VAL A 161 2.92 -1.98 6.98
CA VAL A 161 3.53 -2.73 5.87
C VAL A 161 2.43 -3.37 5.07
N TYR A 162 2.42 -3.09 3.77
CA TYR A 162 1.48 -3.65 2.81
C TYR A 162 2.21 -4.58 1.86
N GLU A 163 1.56 -5.67 1.49
CA GLU A 163 2.03 -6.61 0.48
C GLU A 163 0.95 -6.81 -0.58
N ILE A 164 1.37 -6.79 -1.84
CA ILE A 164 0.55 -7.19 -2.97
C ILE A 164 0.97 -8.61 -3.35
N SER A 165 0.08 -9.57 -3.15
CA SER A 165 0.29 -10.98 -3.49
C SER A 165 -1.06 -11.66 -3.68
N ASP A 166 -1.09 -12.75 -4.46
CA ASP A 166 -2.30 -13.58 -4.66
C ASP A 166 -3.56 -12.75 -4.97
N GLU A 167 -3.41 -11.78 -5.88
CA GLU A 167 -4.49 -10.88 -6.34
C GLU A 167 -5.14 -10.07 -5.20
N LYS A 168 -4.39 -9.80 -4.13
CA LYS A 168 -4.84 -9.09 -2.93
C LYS A 168 -3.84 -8.03 -2.50
N LEU A 169 -4.37 -7.00 -1.84
CA LEU A 169 -3.61 -6.05 -1.05
C LEU A 169 -3.85 -6.37 0.42
N VAL A 170 -2.77 -6.70 1.14
CA VAL A 170 -2.83 -7.11 2.54
C VAL A 170 -1.96 -6.20 3.38
N ARG A 171 -2.50 -5.64 4.48
CA ARG A 171 -1.67 -5.07 5.54
C ARG A 171 -1.10 -6.22 6.36
N LYS A 172 0.21 -6.42 6.23
CA LYS A 172 0.98 -7.48 6.90
C LYS A 172 1.36 -7.11 8.32
N PHE A 173 1.66 -5.84 8.55
CA PHE A 173 2.14 -5.34 9.84
C PHE A 173 1.59 -3.95 10.12
N PHE A 174 1.29 -3.67 11.39
CA PHE A 174 0.87 -2.39 11.91
C PHE A 174 1.58 -2.11 13.23
N ARG A 175 2.13 -0.91 13.36
CA ARG A 175 2.66 -0.41 14.63
C ARG A 175 2.20 1.02 14.88
N GLY A 176 1.52 1.22 16.01
CA GLY A 176 1.19 2.55 16.50
C GLY A 176 2.37 3.27 17.17
N GLU A 177 2.23 4.57 17.41
CA GLU A 177 3.15 5.38 18.23
C GLU A 177 4.64 5.19 17.88
N THR A 178 4.95 5.07 16.58
CA THR A 178 6.29 4.77 16.08
C THR A 178 6.90 6.03 15.50
N TYR A 179 7.65 6.77 16.32
CA TYR A 179 8.25 8.07 15.93
C TYR A 179 9.64 7.93 15.31
N TYR A 180 10.36 6.85 15.62
CA TYR A 180 11.63 6.49 14.98
C TYR A 180 11.40 5.80 13.63
N ARG A 181 12.49 5.61 12.87
CA ARG A 181 12.47 4.93 11.56
C ARG A 181 13.29 3.66 11.56
N GLU A 182 12.62 2.53 11.39
CA GLU A 182 13.21 1.20 11.13
C GLU A 182 12.55 0.53 9.94
N ASN A 183 13.25 -0.45 9.37
CA ASN A 183 12.74 -1.25 8.27
C ASN A 183 11.99 -2.46 8.84
N PHE A 184 10.68 -2.42 8.73
CA PHE A 184 9.76 -3.48 9.14
C PHE A 184 9.20 -4.26 7.94
N LEU A 185 9.75 -4.11 6.72
CA LEU A 185 9.20 -4.77 5.51
C LEU A 185 9.02 -6.29 5.64
N GLU A 186 9.82 -6.94 6.48
CA GLU A 186 9.75 -8.38 6.73
C GLU A 186 8.95 -8.77 7.98
N GLU A 187 8.45 -7.78 8.73
CA GLU A 187 7.58 -8.02 9.88
C GLU A 187 6.17 -8.41 9.44
N GLN A 188 5.50 -9.13 10.31
CA GLN A 188 4.12 -9.55 10.12
C GLN A 188 3.40 -9.69 11.46
N ASP A 189 2.15 -9.25 11.48
CA ASP A 189 1.22 -9.49 12.58
C ASP A 189 0.44 -10.77 12.35
N GLU A 190 -0.13 -11.30 13.43
CA GLU A 190 -1.17 -12.33 13.36
C GLU A 190 -2.47 -11.76 12.76
N GLU A 191 -2.78 -10.49 13.06
CA GLU A 191 -4.00 -9.79 12.65
C GLU A 191 -3.86 -9.08 11.30
N GLN A 192 -3.53 -9.85 10.26
CA GLN A 192 -3.41 -9.32 8.89
C GLN A 192 -4.76 -8.90 8.31
N GLU A 193 -4.78 -7.80 7.56
CA GLU A 193 -6.02 -7.23 7.03
C GLU A 193 -5.98 -7.15 5.50
N ILE A 194 -7.01 -7.70 4.83
CA ILE A 194 -7.15 -7.59 3.37
C ILE A 194 -7.90 -6.29 3.05
N LEU A 195 -7.25 -5.39 2.31
CA LEU A 195 -7.77 -4.08 1.92
C LEU A 195 -8.48 -4.12 0.56
N LEU A 196 -7.90 -4.84 -0.41
CA LEU A 196 -8.46 -5.05 -1.75
C LEU A 196 -8.28 -6.52 -2.16
N MET A 197 -9.21 -7.05 -2.94
CA MET A 197 -9.20 -8.43 -3.43
C MET A 197 -9.82 -8.50 -4.82
N GLU A 198 -9.13 -9.15 -5.76
CA GLU A 198 -9.69 -9.46 -7.07
C GLU A 198 -10.75 -10.57 -6.99
N PRO A 199 -11.71 -10.61 -7.92
CA PRO A 199 -11.93 -9.64 -9.00
C PRO A 199 -12.42 -8.29 -8.46
N LEU A 200 -11.89 -7.18 -9.00
CA LEU A 200 -12.31 -5.83 -8.65
C LEU A 200 -13.66 -5.49 -9.29
N LYS A 201 -14.72 -6.15 -8.81
CA LYS A 201 -16.09 -6.00 -9.29
C LYS A 201 -17.04 -5.81 -8.12
N LYS A 202 -18.13 -5.08 -8.36
CA LYS A 202 -19.19 -4.91 -7.36
C LYS A 202 -19.72 -6.27 -6.88
N GLY A 203 -19.82 -6.42 -5.56
CA GLY A 203 -20.27 -7.65 -4.91
C GLY A 203 -19.16 -8.63 -4.53
N THR A 204 -17.91 -8.43 -4.98
CA THR A 204 -16.76 -9.16 -4.41
C THR A 204 -16.64 -8.83 -2.93
N SER A 205 -16.57 -9.84 -2.07
CA SER A 205 -16.63 -9.64 -0.63
C SER A 205 -15.83 -10.69 0.14
N TRP A 206 -15.29 -10.30 1.29
CA TRP A 206 -14.50 -11.14 2.17
C TRP A 206 -14.71 -10.78 3.63
N LYS A 207 -14.46 -11.76 4.51
CA LYS A 207 -14.57 -11.60 5.95
C LYS A 207 -13.20 -11.24 6.53
N LEU A 208 -13.15 -10.20 7.37
CA LEU A 208 -11.97 -9.83 8.13
C LEU A 208 -11.79 -10.75 9.35
N LEU A 209 -10.60 -10.77 9.93
CA LEU A 209 -10.29 -11.61 11.10
C LEU A 209 -11.18 -11.30 12.31
N ASP A 210 -11.50 -10.02 12.51
CA ASP A 210 -12.41 -9.54 13.55
C ASP A 210 -13.90 -9.88 13.28
N GLY A 211 -14.18 -10.51 12.15
CA GLY A 211 -15.50 -10.98 11.76
C GLY A 211 -16.33 -10.00 10.94
N ARG A 212 -15.87 -8.75 10.75
CA ARG A 212 -16.55 -7.77 9.89
C ARG A 212 -16.54 -8.21 8.43
N GLN A 213 -17.56 -7.77 7.70
CA GLN A 213 -17.67 -7.99 6.26
C GLN A 213 -17.11 -6.78 5.52
N ARG A 214 -16.20 -7.03 4.57
CA ARG A 214 -15.71 -6.04 3.61
C ARG A 214 -16.12 -6.44 2.20
N SER A 215 -16.53 -5.46 1.39
CA SER A 215 -17.04 -5.69 0.04
C SER A 215 -16.67 -4.56 -0.90
N ILE A 216 -16.44 -4.88 -2.17
CA ILE A 216 -16.43 -3.88 -3.25
C ILE A 216 -17.89 -3.51 -3.53
N THR A 217 -18.26 -2.27 -3.21
CA THR A 217 -19.64 -1.76 -3.35
C THR A 217 -19.85 -0.94 -4.61
N GLY A 218 -18.76 -0.50 -5.24
CA GLY A 218 -18.79 0.22 -6.51
C GLY A 218 -17.48 0.09 -7.28
N VAL A 219 -17.58 0.16 -8.59
CA VAL A 219 -16.46 0.29 -9.52
C VAL A 219 -16.74 1.48 -10.42
N ASN A 220 -15.69 2.14 -10.89
CA ASN A 220 -15.80 3.38 -11.67
C ASN A 220 -16.59 4.50 -10.96
N THR A 221 -16.75 4.42 -9.62
CA THR A 221 -17.45 5.42 -8.83
C THR A 221 -16.69 6.74 -8.88
N GLU A 222 -17.34 7.82 -9.33
CA GLU A 222 -16.74 9.16 -9.36
C GLU A 222 -16.71 9.76 -7.94
N VAL A 223 -15.51 10.13 -7.48
CA VAL A 223 -15.28 10.77 -6.18
C VAL A 223 -14.53 12.08 -6.38
N GLU A 224 -15.02 13.14 -5.74
CA GLU A 224 -14.37 14.45 -5.71
C GLU A 224 -13.50 14.60 -4.46
N THR A 225 -12.29 15.11 -4.67
CA THR A 225 -11.30 15.44 -3.65
C THR A 225 -10.72 16.83 -3.95
N PRO A 226 -10.00 17.48 -3.00
CA PRO A 226 -9.31 18.74 -3.30
C PRO A 226 -8.28 18.64 -4.45
N MET A 227 -7.71 17.44 -4.70
CA MET A 227 -6.78 17.22 -5.82
C MET A 227 -7.49 17.08 -7.18
N GLY A 228 -8.79 16.77 -7.18
CA GLY A 228 -9.59 16.57 -8.39
C GLY A 228 -10.60 15.44 -8.26
N LYS A 229 -11.19 15.08 -9.40
CA LYS A 229 -12.17 13.99 -9.53
C LYS A 229 -11.50 12.70 -9.99
N PHE A 230 -11.88 11.58 -9.40
CA PHE A 230 -11.34 10.26 -9.72
C PHE A 230 -12.45 9.25 -9.94
N LYS A 231 -12.27 8.36 -10.92
CA LYS A 231 -13.00 7.07 -10.96
C LYS A 231 -12.31 6.09 -10.02
N THR A 232 -13.09 5.42 -9.18
CA THR A 232 -12.56 4.64 -8.06
C THR A 232 -13.18 3.27 -7.93
N VAL A 233 -12.45 2.37 -7.27
CA VAL A 233 -13.03 1.19 -6.62
C VAL A 233 -13.46 1.62 -5.23
N GLU A 234 -14.76 1.50 -4.94
CA GLU A 234 -15.36 1.78 -3.65
C GLU A 234 -15.44 0.48 -2.84
N VAL A 235 -14.89 0.51 -1.63
CA VAL A 235 -14.83 -0.63 -0.71
C VAL A 235 -15.50 -0.24 0.60
N SER A 236 -16.53 -0.97 0.98
CA SER A 236 -17.25 -0.76 2.24
C SER A 236 -16.91 -1.83 3.25
N THR A 237 -16.75 -1.43 4.51
CA THR A 237 -16.57 -2.31 5.67
C THR A 237 -17.68 -2.04 6.67
N GLU A 238 -18.52 -3.05 6.91
CA GLU A 238 -19.64 -2.94 7.84
C GLU A 238 -19.20 -3.34 9.26
N GLY A 239 -19.34 -2.40 10.21
CA GLY A 239 -19.28 -2.65 11.64
C GLY A 239 -20.69 -2.88 12.21
N ASN A 240 -20.78 -3.02 13.54
CA ASN A 240 -22.08 -3.21 14.20
C ASN A 240 -22.98 -1.97 14.06
N ASP A 241 -22.42 -0.78 14.29
CA ASP A 241 -23.11 0.51 14.29
C ASP A 241 -22.37 1.57 13.45
N SER A 242 -21.49 1.12 12.56
CA SER A 242 -20.66 1.99 11.73
C SER A 242 -20.39 1.39 10.36
N ILE A 243 -20.03 2.24 9.42
CA ILE A 243 -19.53 1.86 8.10
C ILE A 243 -18.27 2.66 7.80
N THR A 244 -17.27 1.99 7.24
CA THR A 244 -16.10 2.64 6.64
C THR A 244 -16.14 2.44 5.14
N ILE A 245 -16.01 3.51 4.36
CA ILE A 245 -16.01 3.50 2.91
C ILE A 245 -14.67 4.07 2.42
N ASP A 246 -13.89 3.22 1.75
CA ASP A 246 -12.59 3.56 1.17
C ASP A 246 -12.68 3.61 -0.34
N TYR A 247 -12.09 4.64 -0.93
CA TYR A 247 -12.08 4.87 -2.37
C TYR A 247 -10.66 4.81 -2.90
N TYR A 248 -10.40 3.86 -3.80
CA TYR A 248 -9.09 3.67 -4.42
C TYR A 248 -9.13 4.09 -5.88
N ALA A 249 -8.25 5.01 -6.28
CA ALA A 249 -8.09 5.43 -7.66
C ALA A 249 -6.88 4.73 -8.31
N LYS A 250 -7.03 4.43 -9.60
CA LYS A 250 -5.96 3.87 -10.43
C LYS A 250 -4.74 4.80 -10.42
N ASP A 251 -3.55 4.21 -10.39
CA ASP A 251 -2.24 4.88 -10.38
C ASP A 251 -1.98 5.79 -9.17
N ILE A 252 -2.87 5.80 -8.16
CA ILE A 252 -2.76 6.67 -6.99
C ILE A 252 -2.79 5.86 -5.69
N GLY A 253 -3.79 5.00 -5.50
CA GLY A 253 -4.08 4.43 -4.18
C GLY A 253 -5.36 4.99 -3.58
N LEU A 254 -5.41 4.98 -2.24
CA LEU A 254 -6.49 5.58 -1.47
C LEU A 254 -6.60 7.08 -1.77
N VAL A 255 -7.74 7.53 -2.28
CA VAL A 255 -8.03 8.96 -2.53
C VAL A 255 -9.02 9.55 -1.53
N LYS A 256 -9.85 8.70 -0.89
CA LYS A 256 -10.79 9.14 0.13
C LYS A 256 -11.13 7.98 1.07
N THR A 257 -11.30 8.29 2.35
CA THR A 257 -11.90 7.37 3.33
C THR A 257 -12.97 8.12 4.12
N ILE A 258 -14.08 7.43 4.42
CA ILE A 258 -15.22 7.97 5.16
C ILE A 258 -15.57 6.96 6.25
N PHE A 259 -15.57 7.40 7.50
CA PHE A 259 -16.14 6.67 8.63
C PHE A 259 -17.46 7.32 9.04
N GLN A 260 -18.53 6.54 9.08
CA GLN A 260 -19.85 6.97 9.48
C GLN A 260 -20.38 6.12 10.63
N THR A 261 -21.04 6.77 11.59
CA THR A 261 -21.84 6.16 12.65
C THR A 261 -23.03 7.07 12.97
N GLU A 262 -23.87 6.72 13.94
CA GLU A 262 -25.08 7.48 14.26
C GLU A 262 -24.76 8.95 14.60
N GLY A 263 -25.14 9.86 13.69
CA GLY A 263 -24.97 11.31 13.86
C GLY A 263 -23.55 11.84 13.68
N MET A 264 -22.58 11.02 13.25
CA MET A 264 -21.20 11.43 13.07
C MET A 264 -20.62 10.91 11.76
N GLU A 265 -19.90 11.79 11.06
CA GLU A 265 -19.08 11.47 9.91
C GLU A 265 -17.69 12.06 10.10
N VAL A 266 -16.67 11.24 9.86
CA VAL A 266 -15.27 11.64 9.80
C VAL A 266 -14.75 11.20 8.44
N SER A 267 -14.08 12.09 7.71
CA SER A 267 -13.53 11.73 6.40
C SER A 267 -12.19 12.38 6.14
N SER A 268 -11.43 11.74 5.26
CA SER A 268 -10.13 12.21 4.80
C SER A 268 -10.08 12.14 3.28
N SER A 269 -9.75 13.24 2.62
CA SER A 269 -9.74 13.34 1.14
C SER A 269 -8.36 13.77 0.66
N LEU A 270 -7.85 13.12 -0.38
CA LEU A 270 -6.53 13.42 -0.94
C LEU A 270 -6.47 14.85 -1.46
N LYS A 271 -5.53 15.62 -0.91
CA LYS A 271 -5.33 17.03 -1.22
C LYS A 271 -4.22 17.25 -2.22
N SER A 272 -3.10 16.55 -2.03
CA SER A 272 -1.94 16.68 -2.91
C SER A 272 -1.00 15.48 -2.79
N ILE A 273 -0.21 15.27 -3.84
CA ILE A 273 0.89 14.31 -3.88
C ILE A 273 2.17 15.09 -4.20
N GLU A 274 3.19 14.93 -3.37
CA GLU A 274 4.51 15.51 -3.57
C GLU A 274 5.49 14.40 -3.94
N GLU A 275 5.81 14.31 -5.23
CA GLU A 275 6.79 13.38 -5.76
C GLU A 275 8.23 13.85 -5.52
N ASN A 276 9.17 12.90 -5.51
CA ASN A 276 10.60 13.13 -5.24
C ASN A 276 10.90 13.79 -3.89
N SER A 277 9.96 13.72 -2.95
CA SER A 277 10.05 14.31 -1.62
C SER A 277 10.93 13.48 -0.67
N SER A 278 11.29 14.08 0.46
CA SER A 278 11.97 13.43 1.57
C SER A 278 11.16 13.66 2.84
N ASN A 279 11.08 12.65 3.69
CA ASN A 279 10.53 12.82 5.03
C ASN A 279 11.58 13.48 5.92
N ILE A 280 11.27 14.64 6.47
CA ILE A 280 12.21 15.39 7.30
C ILE A 280 11.87 15.13 8.76
N GLN A 281 12.80 14.53 9.50
CA GLN A 281 12.68 14.34 10.95
C GLN A 281 13.55 15.32 11.70
N SER A 282 13.04 15.87 12.81
CA SER A 282 13.84 16.65 13.76
C SER A 282 14.53 15.70 14.72
N VAL A 283 15.86 15.64 14.69
CA VAL A 283 16.66 14.72 15.52
C VAL A 283 17.58 15.52 16.44
N GLN A 284 17.58 15.19 17.74
CA GLN A 284 18.50 15.78 18.70
C GLN A 284 19.81 14.99 18.75
N PHE A 285 20.91 15.67 18.44
CA PHE A 285 22.26 15.13 18.56
C PHE A 285 22.96 15.78 19.74
N TYR A 286 23.60 14.98 20.58
CA TYR A 286 24.22 15.44 21.83
C TYR A 286 25.75 15.56 21.67
N TYR A 287 26.37 16.57 22.27
CA TYR A 287 27.80 16.83 22.16
C TYR A 287 28.37 17.30 23.49
N PRO A 288 29.58 16.86 23.89
CA PRO A 288 30.28 17.45 25.02
C PRO A 288 30.97 18.75 24.60
N ASP A 289 31.11 19.72 25.49
CA ASP A 289 32.07 20.82 25.36
C ASP A 289 33.45 20.43 25.90
N GLU A 290 34.43 21.33 25.81
CA GLU A 290 35.81 21.10 26.30
C GLU A 290 35.88 20.74 27.80
N SER A 291 34.87 21.09 28.59
CA SER A 291 34.77 20.75 30.02
C SER A 291 34.07 19.42 30.28
N GLY A 292 33.55 18.76 29.24
CA GLY A 292 32.76 17.54 29.32
C GLY A 292 31.27 17.77 29.60
N LYS A 293 30.81 19.03 29.63
CA LYS A 293 29.39 19.34 29.79
C LYS A 293 28.64 19.08 28.48
N ILE A 294 27.47 18.45 28.58
CA ILE A 294 26.71 17.99 27.41
C ILE A 294 25.66 19.03 27.01
N TYR A 295 25.53 19.23 25.70
CA TYR A 295 24.50 20.03 25.05
C TYR A 295 23.86 19.23 23.93
N TYR A 296 22.68 19.62 23.46
CA TYR A 296 22.10 19.06 22.24
C TYR A 296 21.91 20.11 21.15
N LYS A 297 21.87 19.65 19.91
CA LYS A 297 21.42 20.41 18.76
C LYS A 297 20.40 19.61 17.96
N THR A 298 19.26 20.24 17.69
CA THR A 298 18.24 19.69 16.80
C THR A 298 18.67 19.90 15.34
N LYS A 299 18.74 18.83 14.56
CA LYS A 299 19.00 18.87 13.11
C LYS A 299 17.79 18.36 12.35
N GLN A 300 17.52 18.97 11.20
CA GLN A 300 16.52 18.49 10.24
C GLN A 300 17.17 17.42 9.37
N VAL A 301 16.73 16.17 9.51
CA VAL A 301 17.33 15.00 8.88
C VAL A 301 16.38 14.49 7.78
N PRO A 302 16.73 14.63 6.49
CA PRO A 302 15.91 14.14 5.41
C PRO A 302 16.13 12.64 5.17
N PHE A 303 15.03 11.89 5.05
CA PHE A 303 15.01 10.49 4.67
C PHE A 303 14.28 10.31 3.33
N ARG A 304 14.94 9.63 2.41
CA ARG A 304 14.35 9.09 1.19
C ARG A 304 13.89 7.64 1.43
N THR A 305 13.04 7.15 0.54
CA THR A 305 12.63 5.74 0.58
C THR A 305 13.87 4.84 0.51
N ASN A 306 13.88 3.78 1.30
CA ASN A 306 14.97 2.80 1.39
C ASN A 306 16.31 3.32 1.94
N ASP A 307 16.39 4.57 2.41
CA ASP A 307 17.57 5.03 3.14
C ASP A 307 17.77 4.17 4.40
N ARG A 308 19.03 3.83 4.72
CA ARG A 308 19.36 3.14 5.97
C ARG A 308 19.45 4.15 7.10
N THR A 309 18.61 4.03 8.12
CA THR A 309 18.56 4.97 9.26
C THR A 309 19.94 5.21 9.88
N ALA A 310 20.70 4.14 10.12
CA ALA A 310 22.08 4.19 10.60
C ALA A 310 22.97 5.16 9.79
N ASN A 311 22.96 5.03 8.45
CA ASN A 311 23.83 5.81 7.57
C ASN A 311 23.44 7.30 7.58
N ILE A 312 22.13 7.59 7.59
CA ILE A 312 21.63 8.97 7.58
C ILE A 312 21.94 9.65 8.92
N LEU A 313 21.70 8.97 10.04
CA LEU A 313 22.01 9.50 11.37
C LEU A 313 23.52 9.65 11.58
N GLU A 314 24.34 8.68 11.15
CA GLU A 314 25.80 8.78 11.19
C GLU A 314 26.28 10.03 10.45
N LYS A 315 25.85 10.22 9.20
CA LYS A 315 26.20 11.38 8.39
C LYS A 315 25.79 12.68 9.10
N ALA A 316 24.56 12.76 9.56
CA ALA A 316 24.04 13.93 10.25
C ALA A 316 24.80 14.21 11.56
N TYR A 317 25.26 13.19 12.29
CA TYR A 317 26.01 13.36 13.53
C TYR A 317 27.45 13.85 13.27
N LYS A 318 28.09 13.37 12.19
CA LYS A 318 29.44 13.80 11.78
C LYS A 318 29.49 15.24 11.25
N GLU A 319 28.37 15.75 10.72
CA GLU A 319 28.30 17.14 10.26
C GLU A 319 28.56 18.11 11.43
N SER A 320 29.60 18.95 11.28
CA SER A 320 30.11 19.76 12.38
C SER A 320 29.08 20.73 12.96
N VAL A 321 29.13 20.91 14.28
CA VAL A 321 28.29 21.86 15.02
C VAL A 321 29.17 23.00 15.54
N GLY A 322 29.68 23.81 14.61
CA GLY A 322 30.54 24.96 14.94
C GLY A 322 31.89 24.58 15.58
N GLU A 323 32.66 25.59 15.98
CA GLU A 323 34.04 25.42 16.49
C GLU A 323 34.11 24.95 17.96
N THR A 324 33.02 25.08 18.74
CA THR A 324 33.04 24.87 20.21
C THR A 324 32.36 23.58 20.68
N SER A 325 31.96 22.70 19.77
CA SER A 325 31.34 21.40 20.11
C SER A 325 32.37 20.29 19.94
N GLY A 326 32.50 19.42 20.95
CA GLY A 326 33.33 18.23 20.87
C GLY A 326 32.83 17.28 19.79
N VAL A 327 33.76 16.50 19.22
CA VAL A 327 33.45 15.50 18.20
C VAL A 327 33.05 14.20 18.90
N VAL A 328 31.86 13.68 18.60
CA VAL A 328 31.38 12.39 19.11
C VAL A 328 31.67 11.27 18.11
N LEU A 329 31.16 11.39 16.88
CA LEU A 329 31.53 10.52 15.77
C LEU A 329 32.54 11.24 14.88
N THR A 330 33.75 10.68 14.78
CA THR A 330 34.80 11.20 13.90
C THR A 330 34.55 10.80 12.45
N THR A 331 35.29 11.38 11.51
CA THR A 331 35.12 11.12 10.08
C THR A 331 35.16 9.62 9.73
N ASN A 332 36.03 8.86 10.41
CA ASN A 332 36.24 7.43 10.15
C ASN A 332 35.34 6.51 10.98
N ALA A 333 34.85 6.97 12.14
CA ALA A 333 33.92 6.19 12.97
C ALA A 333 32.63 5.91 12.19
N ALA A 334 32.16 4.67 12.11
CA ALA A 334 30.99 4.30 11.31
C ALA A 334 30.02 3.42 12.11
N ILE A 335 28.72 3.59 11.87
CA ILE A 335 27.65 2.77 12.42
C ILE A 335 27.48 1.54 11.54
N LYS A 336 27.81 0.37 12.09
CA LYS A 336 27.66 -0.92 11.41
C LYS A 336 26.24 -1.45 11.52
N SER A 337 25.64 -1.33 12.71
CA SER A 337 24.23 -1.62 12.95
C SER A 337 23.63 -0.69 14.00
N LEU A 338 22.35 -0.38 13.83
CA LEU A 338 21.54 0.39 14.76
C LEU A 338 20.12 -0.19 14.72
N ALA A 339 19.62 -0.62 15.88
CA ALA A 339 18.27 -1.16 16.01
C ALA A 339 17.76 -1.03 17.44
N LEU A 340 16.44 -1.06 17.62
CA LEU A 340 15.78 -1.26 18.90
C LEU A 340 15.54 -2.75 19.13
N ASP A 341 15.91 -3.28 20.30
CA ASP A 341 15.62 -4.67 20.65
C ASP A 341 14.26 -4.85 21.36
N ASP A 342 13.85 -6.11 21.53
CA ASP A 342 12.58 -6.49 22.18
C ASP A 342 12.47 -6.01 23.64
N GLY A 343 13.61 -5.66 24.28
CA GLY A 343 13.67 -5.13 25.63
C GLY A 343 13.58 -3.60 25.69
N ASN A 344 13.25 -2.93 24.58
CA ASN A 344 13.27 -1.48 24.41
C ASN A 344 14.66 -0.87 24.68
N LYS A 345 15.73 -1.59 24.31
CA LYS A 345 17.11 -1.10 24.40
C LYS A 345 17.67 -0.88 23.01
N VAL A 346 18.37 0.23 22.84
CA VAL A 346 19.06 0.50 21.58
C VAL A 346 20.31 -0.37 21.49
N ARG A 347 20.47 -1.06 20.37
CA ARG A 347 21.68 -1.81 20.00
C ARG A 347 22.45 -1.00 18.98
N LEU A 348 23.65 -0.54 19.35
CA LEU A 348 24.55 0.19 18.45
C LEU A 348 25.87 -0.57 18.30
N ASP A 349 26.24 -0.89 17.06
CA ASP A 349 27.56 -1.42 16.72
C ASP A 349 28.33 -0.38 15.90
N LEU A 350 29.52 -0.02 16.36
CA LEU A 350 30.43 0.89 15.67
C LEU A 350 31.65 0.14 15.14
N ASN A 351 32.36 0.72 14.18
CA ASN A 351 33.68 0.21 13.79
C ASN A 351 34.77 0.60 14.80
N SER A 352 35.94 -0.03 14.67
CA SER A 352 37.09 0.19 15.56
C SER A 352 37.64 1.62 15.53
N ASP A 353 37.40 2.38 14.46
CA ASP A 353 37.85 3.76 14.33
C ASP A 353 37.19 4.70 15.36
N PHE A 354 36.08 4.28 15.97
CA PHE A 354 35.50 5.00 17.10
C PHE A 354 36.44 5.08 18.30
N LEU A 355 37.32 4.08 18.50
CA LEU A 355 38.23 4.02 19.63
C LEU A 355 39.46 4.93 19.50
N THR A 356 39.82 5.34 18.28
CA THR A 356 41.09 6.06 18.05
C THR A 356 41.10 7.46 18.67
N GLU A 357 39.92 8.00 18.98
CA GLU A 357 39.70 9.39 19.41
C GLU A 357 39.33 9.50 20.89
N MET A 358 39.32 8.35 21.61
CA MET A 358 39.04 8.25 23.04
C MET A 358 40.26 8.52 23.94
N ASN A 359 41.40 8.90 23.34
CA ASN A 359 42.66 9.18 24.07
C ASN A 359 42.64 10.49 24.89
N ALA A 360 41.50 11.16 25.03
CA ALA A 360 41.34 12.42 25.76
C ALA A 360 41.15 12.26 27.29
N GLY A 361 41.19 11.03 27.80
CA GLY A 361 41.08 10.71 29.23
C GLY A 361 39.68 10.25 29.66
N ALA A 362 39.61 9.47 30.73
CA ALA A 362 38.41 8.75 31.17
C ALA A 362 37.14 9.61 31.35
N ALA A 363 37.29 10.85 31.84
CA ALA A 363 36.15 11.74 32.08
C ALA A 363 35.52 12.24 30.78
N PHE A 364 36.34 12.61 29.79
CA PHE A 364 35.85 13.07 28.48
C PHE A 364 35.26 11.91 27.67
N GLU A 365 35.90 10.74 27.74
CA GLU A 365 35.39 9.49 27.17
C GLU A 365 33.99 9.16 27.70
N THR A 366 33.78 9.25 29.02
CA THR A 366 32.46 9.05 29.63
C THR A 366 31.42 10.02 29.08
N ALA A 367 31.79 11.29 28.86
CA ALA A 367 30.88 12.28 28.27
C ALA A 367 30.52 11.94 26.81
N ILE A 368 31.46 11.46 26.01
CA ILE A 368 31.20 11.00 24.63
C ILE A 368 30.23 9.82 24.64
N LEU A 369 30.47 8.81 25.48
CA LEU A 369 29.59 7.65 25.61
C LEU A 369 28.17 8.06 26.03
N GLN A 370 28.05 9.01 26.96
CA GLN A 370 26.77 9.56 27.37
C GLN A 370 26.08 10.32 26.22
N CYS A 371 26.80 11.07 25.40
CA CYS A 371 26.24 11.73 24.21
C CYS A 371 25.69 10.73 23.19
N ILE A 372 26.36 9.59 22.99
CA ILE A 372 25.86 8.51 22.14
C ILE A 372 24.59 7.91 22.72
N ALA A 373 24.60 7.54 24.01
CA ALA A 373 23.43 7.03 24.69
C ALA A 373 22.24 8.00 24.56
N ASN A 374 22.44 9.27 24.91
CA ASN A 374 21.39 10.28 24.83
C ASN A 374 20.85 10.46 23.40
N THR A 375 21.71 10.48 22.38
CA THR A 375 21.28 10.69 20.99
C THR A 375 20.40 9.55 20.50
N PHE A 376 20.88 8.31 20.61
CA PHE A 376 20.16 7.19 20.04
C PHE A 376 18.99 6.74 20.91
N CYS A 377 19.12 6.81 22.24
CA CYS A 377 17.98 6.57 23.12
C CYS A 377 16.86 7.61 22.91
N HIS A 378 17.19 8.89 22.76
CA HIS A 378 16.18 9.91 22.46
C HIS A 378 15.53 9.67 21.09
N TYR A 379 16.31 9.30 20.07
CA TYR A 379 15.76 9.00 18.74
C TYR A 379 14.75 7.84 18.76
N TYR A 380 15.02 6.81 19.55
CA TYR A 380 14.21 5.60 19.65
C TYR A 380 13.13 5.63 20.74
N ASP A 381 13.09 6.68 21.56
CA ASP A 381 12.29 6.72 22.81
C ASP A 381 12.59 5.54 23.76
N ALA A 382 13.89 5.29 23.95
CA ALA A 382 14.43 4.24 24.82
C ALA A 382 15.15 4.82 26.04
N GLU A 383 15.39 3.99 27.05
CA GLU A 383 16.13 4.41 28.26
C GLU A 383 17.60 3.97 28.24
N GLU A 384 17.93 2.92 27.50
CA GLU A 384 19.21 2.21 27.61
C GLU A 384 19.81 1.90 26.23
N LEU A 385 21.13 2.06 26.12
CA LEU A 385 21.93 1.75 24.95
C LEU A 385 22.95 0.66 25.27
N ILE A 386 22.98 -0.39 24.46
CA ILE A 386 24.06 -1.38 24.45
C ILE A 386 24.99 -1.04 23.30
N LEU A 387 26.22 -0.66 23.64
CA LEU A 387 27.27 -0.29 22.68
C LEU A 387 28.23 -1.45 22.45
N THR A 388 28.49 -1.73 21.19
CA THR A 388 29.48 -2.71 20.74
C THR A 388 30.42 -2.11 19.70
N ILE A 389 31.64 -2.66 19.63
CA ILE A 389 32.64 -2.34 18.61
C ILE A 389 32.94 -3.61 17.83
N GLU A 390 32.51 -3.63 16.57
CA GLU A 390 32.57 -4.78 15.68
C GLU A 390 32.03 -6.08 16.33
N GLY A 391 30.89 -5.95 17.01
CA GLY A 391 30.20 -7.05 17.68
C GLY A 391 30.77 -7.48 19.02
N LYS A 392 31.79 -6.77 19.55
CA LYS A 392 32.35 -7.02 20.89
C LYS A 392 31.89 -5.95 21.88
N PRO A 393 31.76 -6.25 23.18
CA PRO A 393 31.52 -5.23 24.20
C PRO A 393 32.54 -4.09 24.09
N TYR A 394 32.09 -2.87 24.38
CA TYR A 394 32.96 -1.70 24.34
C TYR A 394 34.14 -1.87 25.31
N GLU A 395 35.35 -1.69 24.78
CA GLU A 395 36.60 -1.75 25.54
C GLU A 395 37.56 -0.67 25.03
N SER A 396 38.04 0.16 25.95
CA SER A 396 39.03 1.21 25.71
C SER A 396 40.18 1.13 26.72
N GLY A 397 41.08 2.11 26.69
CA GLY A 397 42.13 2.23 27.72
C GLY A 397 41.62 2.60 29.12
N HIS A 398 40.38 3.10 29.26
CA HIS A 398 39.84 3.58 30.55
C HIS A 398 38.56 2.87 30.99
N ILE A 399 37.76 2.37 30.05
CA ILE A 399 36.44 1.79 30.32
C ILE A 399 36.37 0.41 29.66
N ILE A 400 35.88 -0.57 30.43
CA ILE A 400 35.64 -1.93 29.96
C ILE A 400 34.19 -2.26 30.32
N MET A 401 33.36 -2.50 29.31
CA MET A 401 31.97 -2.90 29.49
C MET A 401 31.83 -4.42 29.42
N GLN A 402 30.97 -4.98 30.26
CA GLN A 402 30.59 -6.39 30.21
C GLN A 402 29.64 -6.66 29.04
N GLU A 403 29.49 -7.94 28.70
CA GLU A 403 28.50 -8.36 27.71
C GLU A 403 27.08 -7.94 28.12
N ASN A 404 26.36 -7.27 27.21
CA ASN A 404 25.04 -6.68 27.43
C ASN A 404 24.97 -5.60 28.53
N GLU A 405 26.10 -5.09 29.02
CA GLU A 405 26.10 -3.89 29.85
C GLU A 405 25.56 -2.71 29.06
N ALA A 406 24.63 -1.96 29.66
CA ALA A 406 23.94 -0.86 29.01
C ALA A 406 24.31 0.48 29.64
N ILE A 407 24.40 1.50 28.79
CA ILE A 407 24.56 2.90 29.18
C ILE A 407 23.15 3.50 29.25
N ARG A 408 22.76 4.00 30.43
CA ARG A 408 21.47 4.67 30.60
C ARG A 408 21.53 6.08 30.03
N ALA A 409 20.51 6.49 29.28
CA ALA A 409 20.36 7.86 28.84
C ALA A 409 20.16 8.79 30.06
N ASN A 410 20.81 9.95 30.03
CA ASN A 410 20.72 10.95 31.08
C ASN A 410 20.67 12.36 30.48
N TYR A 411 19.51 12.99 30.62
CA TYR A 411 19.24 14.33 30.10
C TYR A 411 19.33 15.42 31.17
N GLU A 412 19.68 15.08 32.41
CA GLU A 412 19.83 16.05 33.50
C GLU A 412 21.00 17.02 33.22
N GLY A 413 20.74 18.32 33.37
CA GLY A 413 21.76 19.35 33.16
C GLY A 413 22.21 19.51 31.70
N VAL A 414 21.47 18.94 30.74
CA VAL A 414 21.70 19.14 29.31
C VAL A 414 20.90 20.35 28.81
N PHE A 415 21.53 21.19 28.00
CA PHE A 415 20.92 22.40 27.44
C PHE A 415 21.01 22.42 25.92
N GLU A 416 20.06 23.09 25.27
CA GLU A 416 20.15 23.36 23.84
C GLU A 416 21.30 24.31 23.55
N LYS A 417 22.06 24.04 22.49
CA LYS A 417 23.10 24.94 21.99
C LYS A 417 22.53 25.75 20.83
N GLU A 418 22.49 27.08 21.00
CA GLU A 418 22.06 28.04 19.96
C GLU A 418 22.87 27.92 18.66
#